data_AF-O62727-F1
#
_entry.id   AF-O62727-F1
#
_cell.length_a   1.000
_cell.length_b   1.000
_cell.length_c   1.000
_cell.angle_alpha   90.00
_cell.angle_beta   90.00
_cell.angle_gamma   90.00
#
_symmetry.space_group_name_H-M   'P 1'
#
loop_
_entity.id
_entity.type
_entity.pdbx_description
1 polymer ?
#
loop_
_entity_poly.entity_id
_entity_poly.type
_entity_poly.pdbx_seq_one_letter_code
_entity_poly.pdbx_strand_id
1 'polypeptide(L)'
;IIIYAIIGLEPFMGKMHKTCYNQEGIADVPAEDDPYPCALETGHGRQCQNGTVCKPGWDGPKHGITNFDNFAFALLTVFQCTNMEGWTDVLYW
;
A
#
# COMPACT_ATOMS: atom_id res chain seq x y z
N ILE A 1 -17.99 10.66 2.35
CA ILE A 1 -17.49 9.26 2.39
C ILE A 1 -17.69 8.56 1.04
N ILE A 2 -18.93 8.33 0.57
CA ILE A 2 -19.18 7.57 -0.69
C ILE A 2 -18.48 8.16 -1.93
N ILE A 3 -18.61 9.48 -2.17
CA ILE A 3 -17.97 10.14 -3.32
C ILE A 3 -16.44 9.98 -3.28
N TYR A 4 -15.82 10.21 -2.12
CA TYR A 4 -14.38 10.06 -1.94
C TYR A 4 -13.91 8.61 -2.10
N ALA A 5 -14.72 7.63 -1.68
CA ALA A 5 -14.42 6.23 -1.90
C ALA A 5 -14.38 5.90 -3.40
N ILE A 6 -15.35 6.38 -4.19
CA ILE A 6 -15.37 6.18 -5.64
C ILE A 6 -14.17 6.85 -6.32
N ILE A 7 -13.88 8.11 -5.95
CA ILE A 7 -12.74 8.86 -6.50
C ILE A 7 -11.41 8.18 -6.17
N GLY A 8 -11.27 7.57 -4.98
CA GLY A 8 -10.05 6.88 -4.58
C GLY A 8 -9.86 5.52 -5.26
N LEU A 9 -10.93 4.82 -5.62
CA LEU A 9 -10.84 3.50 -6.26
C LEU A 9 -10.13 3.56 -7.62
N GLU A 10 -10.54 4.47 -8.50
CA GLU A 10 -10.03 4.52 -9.87
C GLU A 10 -8.50 4.65 -9.96
N PRO A 11 -7.83 5.56 -9.23
CA PRO A 11 -6.38 5.71 -9.32
C PRO A 11 -5.58 4.72 -8.45
N PHE A 12 -6.12 4.28 -7.31
CA PHE A 12 -5.36 3.54 -6.29
C PHE A 12 -5.62 2.04 -6.27
N MET A 13 -6.55 1.53 -7.09
CA MET A 13 -6.81 0.09 -7.20
C MET A 13 -5.54 -0.70 -7.53
N GLY A 14 -5.24 -1.69 -6.69
CA GLY A 14 -4.12 -2.61 -6.82
C GLY A 14 -2.74 -2.00 -6.60
N LYS A 15 -2.65 -0.72 -6.22
CA LYS A 15 -1.36 -0.01 -6.10
C LYS A 15 -0.62 -0.34 -4.82
N MET A 16 -1.32 -0.75 -3.77
CA MET A 16 -0.78 -1.00 -2.43
C MET A 16 -0.33 -2.46 -2.18
N HIS A 17 -0.15 -3.27 -3.23
CA HIS A 17 0.24 -4.70 -3.12
C HIS A 17 1.72 -4.99 -3.41
N LYS A 18 2.55 -3.96 -3.48
CA LYS A 18 3.98 -4.07 -3.78
C LYS A 18 4.80 -3.56 -2.61
N THR A 19 5.76 -4.34 -2.14
CA THR A 19 6.73 -3.91 -1.12
C THR A 19 8.13 -4.40 -1.46
N CYS A 20 9.13 -3.95 -0.69
CA CYS A 20 10.52 -4.30 -0.89
C CYS A 20 10.81 -5.66 -0.25
N TYR A 21 11.39 -6.58 -1.03
CA TYR A 21 11.82 -7.90 -0.57
C TYR A 21 13.34 -8.06 -0.67
N ASN A 22 13.93 -8.79 0.28
CA ASN A 22 15.34 -9.16 0.23
C ASN A 22 15.60 -10.19 -0.89
N GLN A 23 16.75 -10.07 -1.55
CA GLN A 23 17.16 -11.05 -2.57
C GLN A 23 17.79 -12.31 -1.97
N GLU A 24 18.25 -12.24 -0.71
CA GLU A 24 19.01 -13.30 -0.05
C GLU A 24 18.11 -14.23 0.79
N GLY A 25 17.69 -15.34 0.18
CA GLY A 25 17.49 -16.61 0.90
C GLY A 25 16.08 -16.99 1.38
N ILE A 26 15.15 -16.06 1.57
CA ILE A 26 13.73 -16.39 1.85
C ILE A 26 12.87 -15.52 0.95
N ALA A 27 12.44 -16.09 -0.18
CA ALA A 27 11.40 -15.46 -1.00
C ALA A 27 10.15 -15.28 -0.12
N ASP A 28 9.56 -14.10 -0.15
CA ASP A 28 8.27 -13.76 0.48
C ASP A 28 8.29 -13.21 1.92
N VAL A 29 9.46 -12.87 2.48
CA VAL A 29 9.52 -12.03 3.69
C VAL A 29 9.88 -10.59 3.32
N PRO A 30 9.03 -9.59 3.65
CA PRO A 30 9.35 -8.18 3.44
C PRO A 30 10.69 -7.81 4.09
N ALA A 31 11.43 -6.89 3.46
CA ALA A 31 12.74 -6.47 3.95
C ALA A 31 12.68 -5.65 5.24
N GLU A 32 11.52 -5.08 5.54
CA GLU A 32 11.25 -4.15 6.65
C GLU A 32 10.18 -4.77 7.57
N ASP A 33 10.30 -4.59 8.89
CA ASP A 33 9.33 -5.10 9.88
C ASP A 33 7.95 -4.45 9.75
N ASP A 34 7.91 -3.18 9.33
CA ASP A 34 6.69 -2.46 8.95
C ASP A 34 6.75 -2.12 7.45
N PRO A 35 6.21 -2.98 6.57
CA PRO A 35 6.35 -2.78 5.13
C PRO A 35 5.47 -1.64 4.62
N TYR A 36 6.04 -0.81 3.75
CA TYR A 36 5.31 0.25 3.04
C TYR A 36 5.34 0.02 1.52
N PRO A 37 4.36 0.58 0.78
CA PRO A 37 4.30 0.47 -0.67
C PRO A 37 5.60 0.90 -1.35
N CYS A 38 5.95 0.20 -2.42
CA CYS A 38 7.08 0.57 -3.29
C CYS A 38 6.62 0.78 -4.73
N ALA A 39 7.36 1.63 -5.43
CA ALA A 39 7.26 1.78 -6.88
C ALA A 39 8.37 0.97 -7.57
N LEU A 40 8.14 0.62 -8.83
CA LEU A 40 9.20 0.16 -9.71
C LEU A 40 10.09 1.34 -10.12
N GLU A 41 11.32 1.10 -10.52
CA GLU A 41 12.30 2.12 -10.95
C GLU A 41 11.78 3.04 -12.06
N THR A 42 10.80 2.60 -12.84
CA THR A 42 10.15 3.37 -13.91
C THR A 42 8.97 4.22 -13.43
N GLY A 43 8.59 4.14 -12.15
CA GLY A 43 7.43 4.80 -11.57
C GLY A 43 7.78 5.94 -10.62
N HIS A 44 6.79 6.77 -10.32
CA HIS A 44 6.89 7.80 -9.30
C HIS A 44 6.43 7.22 -7.96
N GLY A 45 7.37 7.01 -7.02
CA GLY A 45 7.11 6.49 -5.68
C GLY A 45 8.41 6.07 -4.99
N ARG A 46 8.30 5.51 -3.78
CA ARG A 46 9.48 5.06 -3.03
C ARG A 46 10.19 3.92 -3.77
N GLN A 47 11.48 4.11 -4.03
CA GLN A 47 12.34 3.06 -4.58
C GLN A 47 12.98 2.25 -3.45
N CYS A 48 13.15 0.95 -3.68
CA CYS A 48 13.77 0.03 -2.74
C CYS A 48 15.29 0.28 -2.68
N GLN A 49 15.86 0.36 -1.47
CA GLN A 49 17.30 0.60 -1.25
C GLN A 49 18.01 -0.69 -0.81
N ASN A 50 19.35 -0.68 -0.74
CA ASN A 50 20.16 -1.79 -0.22
C ASN A 50 20.02 -3.13 -0.98
N GLY A 51 19.83 -3.09 -2.30
CA GLY A 51 19.73 -4.32 -3.11
C GLY A 51 18.42 -5.09 -2.95
N THR A 52 17.43 -4.52 -2.28
CA THR A 52 16.07 -5.07 -2.20
C THR A 52 15.29 -4.80 -3.48
N VAL A 53 14.31 -5.64 -3.80
CA VAL A 53 13.53 -5.54 -5.04
C VAL A 53 12.07 -5.28 -4.71
N CYS A 54 11.48 -4.29 -5.39
CA CYS A 54 10.06 -4.04 -5.33
C CYS A 54 9.31 -5.17 -6.05
N LYS A 55 8.59 -6.02 -5.29
CA LYS A 55 7.82 -7.15 -5.85
C LYS A 55 6.36 -7.10 -5.41
N PRO A 56 5.43 -7.54 -6.27
CA PRO A 56 4.06 -7.82 -5.85
C PRO A 56 4.02 -9.06 -4.96
N GLY A 57 2.96 -9.20 -4.16
CA GLY A 57 2.76 -10.34 -3.25
C GLY A 57 2.58 -9.93 -1.78
N TRP A 58 2.47 -8.63 -1.51
CA TRP A 58 2.12 -8.12 -0.19
C TRP A 58 0.61 -7.93 -0.08
N ASP A 59 0.03 -8.41 1.02
CA ASP A 59 -1.41 -8.25 1.31
C ASP A 59 -1.84 -6.77 1.38
N GLY A 60 -0.91 -5.88 1.72
CA GLY A 60 -1.11 -4.44 1.79
C GLY A 60 -1.09 -3.90 3.22
N PRO A 61 -1.23 -2.57 3.38
CA PRO A 61 -1.15 -1.92 4.69
C PRO A 61 -2.19 -2.48 5.67
N LYS A 62 -1.82 -2.54 6.96
CA LYS A 62 -2.68 -3.08 8.04
C LYS A 62 -3.25 -4.47 7.70
N HIS A 63 -2.40 -5.39 7.23
CA HIS A 63 -2.78 -6.76 6.82
C HIS A 63 -3.82 -6.77 5.68
N GLY A 64 -3.68 -5.84 4.74
CA GLY A 64 -4.58 -5.72 3.59
C GLY A 64 -5.96 -5.16 3.89
N ILE A 65 -6.19 -4.57 5.07
CA ILE A 65 -7.47 -3.92 5.40
C ILE A 65 -7.55 -2.53 4.77
N THR A 66 -6.47 -1.76 4.85
CA THR A 66 -6.45 -0.38 4.38
C THR A 66 -6.00 -0.34 2.93
N ASN A 67 -6.94 -0.51 2.01
CA ASN A 67 -6.72 -0.51 0.57
C ASN A 67 -7.86 0.19 -0.20
N PHE A 68 -7.68 0.29 -1.51
CA PHE A 68 -8.67 0.83 -2.47
C PHE A 68 -8.98 -0.20 -3.59
N ASP A 69 -9.00 -1.48 -3.28
CA ASP A 69 -9.21 -2.54 -4.29
C ASP A 69 -10.69 -2.83 -4.54
N ASN A 70 -11.53 -2.57 -3.54
CA ASN A 70 -12.98 -2.69 -3.66
C ASN A 70 -13.70 -1.58 -2.89
N PHE A 71 -14.98 -1.40 -3.24
CA PHE A 71 -15.80 -0.32 -2.69
C PHE A 71 -15.96 -0.39 -1.17
N ALA A 72 -16.03 -1.58 -0.59
CA ALA A 72 -16.19 -1.75 0.85
C ALA A 72 -14.92 -1.34 1.62
N PHE A 73 -13.74 -1.76 1.17
CA PHE A 73 -12.47 -1.34 1.78
C PHE A 73 -12.16 0.13 1.54
N ALA A 74 -12.43 0.66 0.35
CA ALA A 74 -12.30 2.10 0.10
C ALA A 74 -13.20 2.93 1.04
N LEU A 75 -14.43 2.46 1.31
CA LEU A 75 -15.32 3.11 2.26
C LEU A 75 -14.80 3.05 3.70
N LEU A 76 -14.23 1.91 4.12
CA LEU A 76 -13.61 1.75 5.44
C LEU A 76 -12.39 2.66 5.62
N THR A 77 -11.49 2.68 4.63
CA THR A 77 -10.30 3.54 4.62
C THR A 77 -10.68 5.02 4.67
N VAL A 78 -11.66 5.46 3.87
CA VAL A 78 -12.14 6.85 3.89
C VAL A 78 -12.83 7.20 5.22
N PHE A 79 -13.55 6.25 5.82
CA PHE A 79 -14.15 6.44 7.14
C PHE A 79 -13.08 6.63 8.22
N GLN A 80 -12.03 5.80 8.23
CA GLN A 80 -10.87 5.95 9.10
C GLN A 80 -10.21 7.34 8.95
N CYS A 81 -9.98 7.78 7.70
CA CYS A 81 -9.44 9.11 7.45
C CYS A 81 -10.35 10.25 7.94
N THR A 82 -11.67 10.09 7.86
CA THR A 82 -12.64 11.11 8.30
C THR A 82 -12.64 11.28 9.83
N ASN A 83 -12.30 10.23 10.57
CA ASN A 83 -12.18 10.26 12.03
C ASN A 83 -10.83 10.84 12.52
N MET A 84 -9.97 11.30 11.60
CA MET A 84 -8.65 11.87 11.89
C MET A 84 -7.66 10.90 12.54
N GLU A 85 -7.89 9.60 12.45
CA GLU A 85 -7.01 8.56 12.99
C GLU A 85 -6.30 7.81 11.86
N GLY A 86 -4.96 7.82 11.85
CA GLY A 86 -4.17 7.10 10.83
C GLY A 86 -4.29 7.63 9.40
N TRP A 87 -4.87 8.81 9.20
CA TRP A 87 -5.03 9.42 7.87
C TRP A 87 -3.68 9.79 7.23
N THR A 88 -2.68 10.15 8.05
CA THR A 88 -1.32 10.42 7.58
C THR A 88 -0.67 9.17 7.02
N ASP A 89 -0.94 8.01 7.63
CA ASP A 89 -0.37 6.74 7.19
C ASP A 89 -0.91 6.41 5.79
N VAL A 90 -2.22 6.56 5.59
CA VAL A 90 -2.87 6.40 4.27
C VAL A 90 -2.34 7.37 3.22
N LEU A 91 -1.95 8.59 3.61
CA LEU A 91 -1.37 9.58 2.71
C LEU A 91 0.06 9.20 2.26
N TYR A 92 0.84 8.57 3.13
CA TYR A 92 2.24 8.20 2.85
C TYR A 92 2.40 6.86 2.14
N TRP A 93 1.36 6.03 2.14
CA TRP A 93 1.27 4.79 1.38
C TRP A 93 0.94 5.04 -0.10
#